data_AF-A0A256ZMD1-F1
#
_entry.id   AF-A0A256ZMD1-F1
#
_cell.length_a   1.000
_cell.length_b   1.000
_cell.length_c   1.000
_cell.angle_alpha   90.00
_cell.angle_beta   90.00
_cell.angle_gamma   90.00
#
_symmetry.space_group_name_H-M   'P 1'
#
loop_
_entity.id
_entity.type
_entity.pdbx_description
1 polymer ?
#
loop_
_entity_poly.entity_id
_entity_poly.type
_entity_poly.pdbx_seq_one_letter_code
_entity_poly.pdbx_strand_id
1 'polypeptide(L)'
;MFFLWIALKSKRITISQLYLFGVLFGLYESWITKVLWAGYMESSAGPGFGTFFGIAIPEFLVLVFFWHPVMSFILPILVFEILTRKVLTGHEPILIKTTRKTVLITLFLILISTFIAKGNGFDPVSANCSLIGTLLIISGLCYLTKEADLTSLDLGNTGFILLTIYLFLLYVATFFYLLPERIPTAIASYTSIISFYVISILLLIKSNKTTTEINTLKEDSYSITDLIKFMVITVITVNIACLIPDISTGILAITYLSLTFMGTIISTIIVYDVLKQISTKNMGN
;
A
#
# COMPACT_ATOMS: atom_id res chain seq x y z
N MET A 1 -1.95 0.62 -10.85
CA MET A 1 -2.81 0.81 -12.04
C MET A 1 -3.80 -0.34 -12.23
N PHE A 2 -3.37 -1.60 -12.40
CA PHE A 2 -4.28 -2.74 -12.65
C PHE A 2 -5.46 -2.84 -11.66
N PHE A 3 -5.19 -2.96 -10.36
CA PHE A 3 -6.26 -3.08 -9.36
C PHE A 3 -7.10 -1.80 -9.21
N LEU A 4 -6.51 -0.62 -9.40
CA LEU A 4 -7.24 0.65 -9.35
C LEU A 4 -8.23 0.76 -10.52
N TRP A 5 -7.84 0.33 -11.72
CA TRP A 5 -8.74 0.26 -12.87
C TRP A 5 -9.92 -0.68 -12.59
N ILE A 6 -9.67 -1.86 -12.02
CA ILE A 6 -10.73 -2.80 -11.63
C ILE A 6 -11.64 -2.19 -10.56
N ALA A 7 -11.08 -1.50 -9.56
CA ALA A 7 -11.85 -0.81 -8.53
C ALA A 7 -12.80 0.22 -9.13
N LEU A 8 -12.30 1.07 -10.04
CA LEU A 8 -13.08 2.09 -10.75
C LEU A 8 -14.18 1.47 -11.62
N LYS A 9 -13.82 0.51 -12.49
CA LYS A 9 -14.79 -0.16 -13.38
C LYS A 9 -15.87 -0.92 -12.64
N SER A 10 -15.50 -1.53 -11.52
CA SER A 10 -16.43 -2.28 -10.70
C SER A 10 -17.22 -1.42 -9.72
N LYS A 11 -16.94 -0.10 -9.67
CA LYS A 11 -17.50 0.89 -8.75
C LYS A 11 -17.32 0.49 -7.28
N ARG A 12 -16.16 -0.08 -6.96
CA ARG A 12 -15.78 -0.52 -5.61
C ARG A 12 -14.60 0.31 -5.12
N ILE A 13 -14.92 1.53 -4.72
CA ILE A 13 -13.96 2.60 -4.45
C ILE A 13 -14.08 3.18 -3.06
N THR A 14 -14.83 2.55 -2.14
CA THR A 14 -14.73 2.97 -0.72
C THR A 14 -13.35 2.63 -0.19
N ILE A 15 -12.93 3.29 0.89
CA ILE A 15 -11.63 3.04 1.53
C ILE A 15 -11.47 1.58 1.95
N SER A 16 -12.54 0.96 2.47
CA SER A 16 -12.55 -0.47 2.80
C SER A 16 -12.36 -1.36 1.56
N GLN A 17 -12.94 -1.00 0.42
CA GLN A 17 -12.77 -1.74 -0.83
C GLN A 17 -11.38 -1.54 -1.42
N LEU A 18 -10.88 -0.31 -1.43
CA LEU A 18 -9.52 -0.01 -1.86
C LEU A 18 -8.49 -0.71 -0.98
N TYR A 19 -8.76 -0.84 0.33
CA TYR A 19 -7.95 -1.65 1.23
C TYR A 19 -7.89 -3.11 0.75
N LEU A 20 -9.03 -3.74 0.44
CA LEU A 20 -9.06 -5.12 -0.07
C LEU A 20 -8.36 -5.27 -1.43
N PHE A 21 -8.50 -4.29 -2.34
CA PHE A 21 -7.70 -4.28 -3.58
C PHE A 21 -6.20 -4.14 -3.30
N GLY A 22 -5.85 -3.37 -2.27
CA GLY A 22 -4.50 -3.24 -1.78
C GLY A 22 -3.95 -4.51 -1.12
N VAL A 23 -4.81 -5.32 -0.49
CA VAL A 23 -4.47 -6.67 0.00
C VAL A 23 -4.17 -7.58 -1.18
N LEU A 24 -5.02 -7.58 -2.22
CA LEU A 24 -4.76 -8.34 -3.46
C LEU A 24 -3.46 -7.90 -4.14
N PHE A 25 -3.17 -6.60 -4.11
CA PHE A 25 -1.89 -6.07 -4.54
C PHE A 25 -0.77 -6.65 -3.68
N GLY A 26 -0.79 -6.49 -2.36
CA GLY A 26 0.29 -7.00 -1.50
C GLY A 26 0.57 -8.50 -1.63
N LEU A 27 -0.44 -9.32 -1.93
CA LEU A 27 -0.25 -10.75 -2.15
C LEU A 27 0.66 -11.07 -3.35
N TYR A 28 0.89 -10.15 -4.31
CA TYR A 28 1.81 -10.41 -5.43
C TYR A 28 3.22 -10.72 -4.98
N GLU A 29 3.62 -10.19 -3.82
CA GLU A 29 4.96 -10.35 -3.26
C GLU A 29 5.29 -11.83 -2.99
N SER A 30 4.26 -12.68 -2.81
CA SER A 30 4.46 -14.13 -2.79
C SER A 30 5.04 -14.66 -4.10
N TRP A 31 4.59 -14.15 -5.24
CA TRP A 31 4.98 -14.67 -6.56
C TRP A 31 6.25 -14.00 -7.11
N ILE A 32 6.44 -12.69 -6.87
CA ILE A 32 7.59 -11.97 -7.44
C ILE A 32 8.83 -12.15 -6.57
N THR A 33 8.80 -11.65 -5.33
CA THR A 33 9.98 -11.61 -4.44
C THR A 33 10.06 -12.80 -3.49
N LYS A 34 8.97 -13.56 -3.35
CA LYS A 34 8.84 -14.71 -2.42
C LYS A 34 9.03 -14.31 -0.95
N VAL A 35 8.97 -13.02 -0.63
CA VAL A 35 9.16 -12.50 0.74
C VAL A 35 8.09 -13.02 1.70
N LEU A 36 6.88 -13.28 1.20
CA LEU A 36 5.76 -13.82 2.01
C LEU A 36 5.96 -15.30 2.40
N TRP A 37 6.96 -15.97 1.81
CA TRP A 37 7.32 -17.36 2.10
C TRP A 37 8.64 -17.46 2.85
N ALA A 38 9.66 -16.74 2.37
CA ALA A 38 11.04 -16.88 2.80
C ALA A 38 11.53 -15.74 3.71
N GLY A 39 10.73 -14.68 3.90
CA GLY A 39 11.15 -13.48 4.64
C GLY A 39 11.99 -12.51 3.79
N TYR A 40 12.40 -11.39 4.39
CA TYR A 40 13.14 -10.32 3.71
C TYR A 40 14.48 -10.79 3.14
N MET A 41 14.90 -10.18 2.03
CA MET A 41 16.09 -10.61 1.28
C MET A 41 17.39 -10.58 2.10
N GLU A 42 17.52 -9.58 2.98
CA GLU A 42 18.72 -9.35 3.80
C GLU A 42 18.74 -10.17 5.10
N SER A 43 17.66 -10.90 5.41
CA SER A 43 17.60 -11.71 6.64
C SER A 43 18.30 -13.05 6.41
N SER A 44 19.55 -13.16 6.83
CA SER A 44 20.27 -14.45 6.89
C SER A 44 19.65 -15.44 7.89
N ALA A 45 18.76 -14.97 8.77
CA ALA A 45 18.08 -15.75 9.80
C ALA A 45 16.73 -16.33 9.33
N GLY A 46 16.29 -16.04 8.10
CA GLY A 46 14.96 -16.41 7.60
C GLY A 46 13.84 -15.45 8.08
N PRO A 47 12.57 -15.87 8.00
CA PRO A 47 11.41 -15.07 8.42
C PRO A 47 11.50 -14.63 9.87
N GLY A 48 11.11 -13.38 10.16
CA GLY A 48 11.34 -12.75 11.47
C GLY A 48 10.84 -13.56 12.67
N PHE A 49 9.67 -14.21 12.56
CA PHE A 49 9.10 -15.12 13.58
C PHE A 49 8.82 -16.53 13.03
N GLY A 50 9.59 -16.95 12.02
CA GLY A 50 9.37 -18.22 11.34
C GLY A 50 8.13 -18.21 10.44
N THR A 51 7.65 -19.41 10.09
CA THR A 51 6.52 -19.59 9.18
C THR A 51 5.36 -20.31 9.84
N PHE A 52 4.14 -20.01 9.40
CA PHE A 52 2.92 -20.75 9.72
C PHE A 52 2.17 -21.09 8.44
N PHE A 53 1.88 -22.38 8.23
CA PHE A 53 1.38 -22.90 6.94
C PHE A 53 2.16 -22.37 5.71
N GLY A 54 3.48 -22.21 5.87
CA GLY A 54 4.37 -21.75 4.81
C GLY A 54 4.32 -20.24 4.52
N ILE A 55 3.66 -19.45 5.38
CA ILE A 55 3.65 -17.99 5.35
C ILE A 55 4.62 -17.43 6.39
N ALA A 56 5.50 -16.53 5.98
CA ALA A 56 6.34 -15.70 6.84
C ALA A 56 5.46 -14.71 7.60
N ILE A 57 5.19 -14.97 8.88
CA ILE A 57 4.08 -14.33 9.61
C ILE A 57 4.22 -12.80 9.68
N PRO A 58 5.30 -12.23 10.26
CA PRO A 58 5.35 -10.79 10.43
C PRO A 58 5.47 -10.06 9.09
N GLU A 59 6.20 -10.62 8.12
CA GLU A 59 6.30 -10.08 6.77
C GLU A 59 4.94 -10.05 6.07
N PHE A 60 4.17 -11.13 6.19
CA PHE A 60 2.82 -11.20 5.64
C PHE A 60 1.91 -10.16 6.27
N LEU A 61 1.86 -10.08 7.60
CA LEU A 61 0.98 -9.15 8.29
C LEU A 61 1.36 -7.68 7.97
N VAL A 62 2.65 -7.34 7.94
CA VAL A 62 3.09 -5.99 7.59
C VAL A 62 2.83 -5.70 6.12
N LEU A 63 3.29 -6.55 5.20
CA LEU A 63 3.22 -6.25 3.76
C LEU A 63 1.78 -6.32 3.25
N VAL A 64 1.06 -7.39 3.58
CA VAL A 64 -0.26 -7.69 3.02
C VAL A 64 -1.37 -6.92 3.74
N PHE A 65 -1.27 -6.66 5.05
CA PHE A 65 -2.32 -5.96 5.79
C PHE A 65 -2.03 -4.49 6.11
N PHE A 66 -0.81 -4.01 5.92
CA PHE A 66 -0.51 -2.59 6.17
C PHE A 66 0.18 -1.93 4.99
N TRP A 67 1.39 -2.35 4.65
CA TRP A 67 2.27 -1.64 3.73
C TRP A 67 1.63 -1.50 2.35
N HIS A 68 1.27 -2.60 1.69
CA HIS A 68 0.71 -2.51 0.35
C HIS A 68 -0.70 -1.89 0.33
N PRO A 69 -1.64 -2.28 1.21
CA PRO A 69 -2.95 -1.65 1.21
C PRO A 69 -2.95 -0.15 1.51
N VAL A 70 -2.20 0.26 2.53
CA VAL A 70 -2.21 1.64 3.00
C VAL A 70 -1.19 2.47 2.24
N MET A 71 0.08 2.08 2.26
CA MET A 71 1.19 2.90 1.73
C MET A 71 1.32 2.84 0.22
N SER A 72 1.10 1.67 -0.39
CA SER A 72 1.28 1.51 -1.84
C SER A 72 0.01 1.64 -2.66
N PHE A 73 -1.18 1.64 -2.04
CA PHE A 73 -2.44 1.66 -2.75
C PHE A 73 -3.35 2.83 -2.35
N ILE A 74 -3.80 2.92 -1.10
CA ILE A 74 -4.70 4.01 -0.67
C ILE A 74 -3.97 5.36 -0.64
N LEU A 75 -2.80 5.44 -0.02
CA LEU A 75 -2.09 6.70 0.16
C LEU A 75 -1.74 7.37 -1.19
N PRO A 76 -1.24 6.67 -2.23
CA PRO A 76 -1.03 7.27 -3.54
C PRO A 76 -2.30 7.82 -4.18
N ILE A 77 -3.46 7.17 -3.99
CA ILE A 77 -4.75 7.67 -4.47
C ILE A 77 -5.11 8.98 -3.77
N LEU A 78 -5.02 8.99 -2.43
CA LEU A 78 -5.29 10.20 -1.63
C LEU A 78 -4.35 11.36 -1.97
N VAL A 79 -3.06 11.07 -2.17
CA VAL A 79 -2.07 12.07 -2.60
C VAL A 79 -2.41 12.59 -3.99
N PHE A 80 -2.82 11.74 -4.93
CA PHE A 80 -3.26 12.17 -6.26
C PHE A 80 -4.52 13.06 -6.21
N GLU A 81 -5.48 12.76 -5.34
CA GLU A 81 -6.67 13.59 -5.12
C GLU A 81 -6.31 14.97 -4.53
N ILE A 82 -5.31 15.05 -3.62
CA ILE A 82 -4.78 16.32 -3.11
C ILE A 82 -4.12 17.14 -4.24
N LEU A 83 -3.29 16.48 -5.05
CA LEU A 83 -2.53 17.13 -6.12
C LEU A 83 -3.43 17.67 -7.23
N THR A 84 -4.48 16.94 -7.59
CA THR A 84 -5.45 17.33 -8.63
C THR A 84 -6.61 18.16 -8.11
N ARG A 85 -6.76 18.28 -6.77
CA ARG A 85 -7.89 18.95 -6.09
C ARG A 85 -9.26 18.36 -6.45
N LYS A 86 -9.28 17.14 -7.00
CA LYS A 86 -10.46 16.39 -7.41
C LYS A 86 -10.54 15.10 -6.59
N VAL A 87 -11.56 14.97 -5.75
CA VAL A 87 -11.67 13.93 -4.72
C VAL A 87 -12.98 13.16 -4.85
N LEU A 88 -12.94 11.85 -4.63
CA LEU A 88 -14.17 11.06 -4.51
C LEU A 88 -14.93 11.45 -3.23
N THR A 89 -16.25 11.62 -3.30
CA THR A 89 -17.08 12.06 -2.17
C THR A 89 -16.83 11.24 -0.88
N GLY A 90 -16.60 9.93 -1.00
CA GLY A 90 -16.31 9.05 0.14
C GLY A 90 -14.91 9.20 0.76
N HIS A 91 -13.96 9.83 0.06
CA HIS A 91 -12.58 10.03 0.54
C HIS A 91 -12.38 11.38 1.24
N GLU A 92 -13.22 12.36 0.93
CA GLU A 92 -13.12 13.72 1.45
C GLU A 92 -12.94 13.79 2.98
N PRO A 93 -13.70 13.03 3.82
CA PRO A 93 -13.56 13.11 5.28
C PRO A 93 -12.16 12.73 5.80
N ILE A 94 -11.41 11.92 5.05
CA ILE A 94 -10.05 11.52 5.40
C ILE A 94 -9.08 12.67 5.15
N LEU A 95 -9.29 13.44 4.08
CA LEU A 95 -8.43 14.54 3.64
C LEU A 95 -8.65 15.85 4.42
N ILE A 96 -9.76 15.98 5.15
CA ILE A 96 -9.99 17.15 6.03
C ILE A 96 -8.87 17.23 7.07
N LYS A 97 -8.21 18.38 7.12
CA LYS A 97 -7.08 18.64 7.99
C LYS A 97 -7.55 18.82 9.42
N THR A 98 -6.90 18.09 10.34
CA THR A 98 -7.06 18.33 11.77
C THR A 98 -5.68 18.31 12.44
N THR A 99 -5.54 19.00 13.57
CA THR A 99 -4.28 19.01 14.34
C THR A 99 -3.88 17.58 14.72
N ARG A 100 -4.84 16.78 15.20
CA ARG A 100 -4.61 15.39 15.56
C ARG A 100 -4.10 14.55 14.38
N LYS A 101 -4.75 14.62 13.22
CA LYS A 101 -4.30 13.90 12.01
C LYS A 101 -2.90 14.35 11.58
N THR A 102 -2.65 15.66 11.61
CA THR A 102 -1.36 16.23 11.19
C THR A 102 -0.23 15.76 12.10
N VAL A 103 -0.44 15.75 13.43
CA VAL A 103 0.53 15.21 14.38
C VAL A 103 0.77 13.72 14.14
N LEU A 104 -0.28 12.93 13.92
CA LEU A 104 -0.14 11.49 13.65
C LEU A 104 0.62 11.23 12.35
N ILE A 105 0.35 11.97 11.28
CA ILE A 105 1.09 11.85 10.01
C ILE A 105 2.56 12.20 10.24
N THR A 106 2.86 13.33 10.90
CA THR A 106 4.24 13.73 11.18
C THR A 106 5.00 12.69 12.00
N LEU A 107 4.39 12.15 13.06
CA LEU A 107 4.98 11.07 13.86
C LEU A 107 5.22 9.82 13.02
N PHE A 108 4.24 9.44 12.20
CA PHE A 108 4.38 8.30 11.31
C PHE A 108 5.52 8.48 10.29
N LEU A 109 5.69 9.68 9.72
CA LEU A 109 6.80 9.98 8.81
C LEU A 109 8.16 9.87 9.51
N ILE A 110 8.27 10.38 10.75
CA ILE A 110 9.50 10.21 11.56
C ILE A 110 9.84 8.73 11.73
N LEU A 111 8.84 7.90 12.06
CA LEU A 111 9.04 6.46 12.23
C LEU A 111 9.44 5.79 10.90
N ILE A 112 8.75 6.09 9.80
CA ILE A 112 9.03 5.51 8.48
C ILE A 112 10.40 5.92 7.93
N SER A 113 10.92 7.09 8.30
CA SER A 113 12.25 7.53 7.88
C SER A 113 13.35 6.55 8.29
N THR A 114 13.15 5.77 9.37
CA THR A 114 14.08 4.69 9.75
C THR A 114 14.10 3.53 8.76
N PHE A 115 12.98 3.22 8.09
CA PHE A 115 12.92 2.22 7.01
C PHE A 115 13.71 2.69 5.79
N ILE A 116 13.53 3.96 5.41
CA ILE A 116 14.22 4.55 4.26
C ILE A 116 15.74 4.58 4.52
N ALA A 117 16.14 5.01 5.71
CA ALA A 117 17.55 5.02 6.11
C ALA A 117 18.13 3.60 6.09
N LYS A 118 17.47 2.62 6.73
CA LYS A 118 17.94 1.22 6.77
C LYS A 118 18.03 0.60 5.39
N GLY A 119 17.02 0.80 4.53
CA GLY A 119 16.99 0.28 3.16
C GLY A 119 18.07 0.88 2.25
N ASN A 120 18.71 1.97 2.68
CA ASN A 120 19.87 2.57 2.02
C ASN A 120 21.17 2.36 2.82
N GLY A 121 21.21 1.36 3.72
CA GLY A 121 22.40 1.03 4.50
C GLY A 121 22.82 2.12 5.50
N PHE A 122 21.90 3.01 5.89
CA PHE A 122 22.17 4.25 6.63
C PHE A 122 23.14 5.21 5.94
N ASP A 123 23.35 5.07 4.64
CA ASP A 123 24.14 6.02 3.86
C ASP A 123 23.29 7.25 3.50
N PRO A 124 23.62 8.46 4.00
CA PRO A 124 22.81 9.65 3.75
C PRO A 124 22.81 10.03 2.27
N VAL A 125 23.87 9.76 1.51
CA VAL A 125 23.91 10.09 0.07
C VAL A 125 22.90 9.23 -0.68
N SER A 126 22.98 7.91 -0.54
CA SER A 126 22.05 6.95 -1.14
C SER A 126 20.61 7.25 -0.72
N ALA A 127 20.36 7.48 0.57
CA ALA A 127 19.02 7.77 1.07
C ALA A 127 18.42 9.06 0.46
N ASN A 128 19.20 10.14 0.39
CA ASN A 128 18.74 11.38 -0.25
C ASN A 128 18.58 11.21 -1.77
N CYS A 129 19.46 10.48 -2.45
CA CYS A 129 19.30 10.17 -3.87
C CYS A 129 17.99 9.41 -4.14
N SER A 130 17.64 8.43 -3.31
CA SER A 130 16.37 7.70 -3.39
C SER A 130 15.16 8.63 -3.19
N LEU A 131 15.22 9.54 -2.21
CA LEU A 131 14.16 10.52 -1.95
C LEU A 131 13.99 11.52 -3.10
N ILE A 132 15.10 12.10 -3.58
CA ILE A 132 15.10 13.05 -4.70
C ILE A 132 14.58 12.37 -5.96
N GLY A 133 15.02 11.15 -6.27
CA GLY A 133 14.52 10.38 -7.40
C GLY A 133 13.00 10.20 -7.35
N THR A 134 12.48 9.83 -6.17
CA THR A 134 11.03 9.70 -5.95
C THR A 134 10.30 11.04 -6.15
N LEU A 135 10.86 12.14 -5.62
CA LEU A 135 10.29 13.49 -5.77
C LEU A 135 10.28 13.97 -7.22
N LEU A 136 11.32 13.66 -8.00
CA LEU A 136 11.37 13.99 -9.42
C LEU A 136 10.31 13.23 -10.21
N ILE A 137 10.12 11.94 -9.92
CA ILE A 137 9.05 11.14 -10.54
C ILE A 137 7.68 11.73 -10.19
N ILE A 138 7.41 12.00 -8.91
CA ILE A 138 6.13 12.59 -8.48
C ILE A 138 5.92 13.94 -9.16
N SER A 139 6.94 14.80 -9.17
CA SER A 139 6.85 16.15 -9.77
C SER A 139 6.60 16.08 -11.28
N GLY A 140 7.28 15.17 -11.98
CA GLY A 140 7.05 14.90 -13.39
C GLY A 140 5.63 14.40 -13.67
N LEU A 141 5.13 13.47 -12.87
CA LEU A 141 3.75 12.99 -12.97
C LEU A 141 2.74 14.12 -12.69
N CYS A 142 2.92 14.89 -11.61
CA CYS A 142 2.06 16.03 -11.28
C CYS A 142 1.99 17.06 -12.41
N TYR A 143 3.12 17.34 -13.07
CA TYR A 143 3.17 18.25 -14.19
C TYR A 143 2.32 17.74 -15.37
N LEU A 144 2.39 16.44 -15.65
CA LEU A 144 1.63 15.80 -16.73
C LEU A 144 0.14 15.62 -16.40
N THR A 145 -0.23 15.55 -15.12
CA THR A 145 -1.59 15.21 -14.68
C THR A 145 -2.39 16.38 -14.11
N LYS A 146 -2.00 17.64 -14.35
CA LYS A 146 -2.66 18.82 -13.75
C LYS A 146 -4.17 18.90 -14.00
N GLU A 147 -4.63 18.50 -15.17
CA GLU A 147 -6.07 18.51 -15.50
C GLU A 147 -6.75 17.14 -15.33
N ALA A 148 -5.95 16.12 -15.02
CA ALA A 148 -6.43 14.75 -14.89
C ALA A 148 -7.21 14.55 -13.58
N ASP A 149 -7.97 13.47 -13.53
CA ASP A 149 -8.60 12.95 -12.34
C ASP A 149 -8.57 11.43 -12.34
N LEU A 150 -9.17 10.78 -11.33
CA LEU A 150 -9.15 9.32 -11.24
C LEU A 150 -9.82 8.63 -12.43
N THR A 151 -10.72 9.30 -13.17
CA THR A 151 -11.33 8.73 -14.38
C THR A 151 -10.37 8.69 -15.56
N SER A 152 -9.34 9.55 -15.58
CA SER A 152 -8.28 9.51 -16.61
C SER A 152 -7.46 8.21 -16.59
N LEU A 153 -7.54 7.46 -15.49
CA LEU A 153 -6.90 6.14 -15.36
C LEU A 153 -7.72 5.02 -16.01
N ASP A 154 -8.80 5.34 -16.72
CA ASP A 154 -9.51 4.38 -17.55
C ASP A 154 -8.69 4.02 -18.79
N LEU A 155 -8.00 2.87 -18.73
CA LEU A 155 -7.14 2.35 -19.79
C LEU A 155 -7.92 1.88 -21.04
N GLY A 156 -9.26 1.83 -20.97
CA GLY A 156 -10.08 1.12 -21.94
C GLY A 156 -9.77 -0.39 -21.99
N ASN A 157 -10.47 -1.12 -22.85
CA ASN A 157 -10.32 -2.58 -22.92
C ASN A 157 -8.94 -2.98 -23.47
N THR A 158 -8.47 -2.31 -24.52
CA THR A 158 -7.18 -2.63 -25.16
C THR A 158 -6.01 -2.34 -24.20
N GLY A 159 -6.00 -1.18 -23.55
CA GLY A 159 -4.95 -0.84 -22.60
C GLY A 159 -4.93 -1.77 -21.40
N PHE A 160 -6.11 -2.19 -20.91
CA PHE A 160 -6.21 -3.17 -19.83
C PHE A 160 -5.71 -4.56 -20.25
N ILE A 161 -6.02 -5.03 -21.46
CA ILE A 161 -5.51 -6.30 -22.01
C ILE A 161 -3.98 -6.27 -22.11
N LEU A 162 -3.41 -5.20 -22.69
CA LEU A 162 -1.96 -5.04 -22.81
C LEU A 162 -1.28 -5.03 -21.44
N LEU A 163 -1.84 -4.29 -20.48
CA LEU A 163 -1.34 -4.27 -19.10
C LEU A 163 -1.42 -5.66 -18.45
N THR A 164 -2.49 -6.41 -18.70
CA THR A 164 -2.66 -7.77 -18.18
C THR A 164 -1.60 -8.72 -18.73
N ILE A 165 -1.37 -8.69 -20.06
CA ILE A 165 -0.34 -9.49 -20.72
C ILE A 165 1.04 -9.13 -20.17
N TYR A 166 1.34 -7.83 -20.06
CA TYR A 166 2.60 -7.35 -19.50
C TYR A 166 2.81 -7.86 -18.07
N LEU A 167 1.82 -7.72 -17.19
CA LEU A 167 1.91 -8.19 -15.82
C LEU A 167 2.03 -9.71 -15.75
N PHE A 168 1.29 -10.45 -16.57
CA PHE A 168 1.41 -11.91 -16.63
C PHE A 168 2.83 -12.35 -17.01
N LEU A 169 3.41 -11.76 -18.07
CA LEU A 169 4.78 -12.04 -18.49
C LEU A 169 5.79 -11.67 -17.41
N LEU A 170 5.61 -10.52 -16.76
CA LEU A 170 6.45 -10.08 -15.66
C LEU A 170 6.39 -11.07 -14.49
N TYR A 171 5.19 -11.53 -14.11
CA TYR A 171 5.00 -12.48 -13.01
C TYR A 171 5.63 -13.83 -13.34
N VAL A 172 5.39 -14.36 -14.54
CA VAL A 172 5.98 -15.64 -14.95
C VAL A 172 7.51 -15.54 -14.97
N ALA A 173 8.06 -14.49 -15.60
CA ALA A 173 9.50 -14.30 -15.68
C ALA A 173 10.13 -14.14 -14.28
N THR A 174 9.60 -13.23 -13.46
CA THR A 174 10.14 -13.01 -12.11
C THR A 174 9.91 -14.20 -11.18
N PHE A 175 8.81 -14.94 -11.33
CA PHE A 175 8.57 -16.14 -10.54
C PHE A 175 9.70 -17.16 -10.69
N PHE A 176 10.10 -17.46 -11.93
CA PHE A 176 11.13 -18.48 -12.21
C PHE A 176 12.57 -17.95 -12.19
N TYR A 177 12.81 -16.68 -12.52
CA TYR A 177 14.17 -16.15 -12.65
C TYR A 177 14.64 -15.31 -11.46
N LEU A 178 13.73 -14.69 -10.69
CA LEU A 178 14.10 -13.90 -9.53
C LEU A 178 14.02 -14.76 -8.27
N LEU A 179 15.15 -15.06 -7.65
CA LEU A 179 15.24 -15.86 -6.41
C LEU A 179 14.51 -17.23 -6.52
N PRO A 180 14.82 -18.07 -7.52
CA PRO A 180 14.19 -19.37 -7.70
C PRO A 180 14.35 -20.29 -6.48
N GLU A 181 15.42 -20.13 -5.71
CA GLU A 181 15.70 -20.88 -4.50
C GLU A 181 14.68 -20.63 -3.37
N ARG A 182 13.88 -19.55 -3.47
CA ARG A 182 12.83 -19.20 -2.50
C ARG A 182 11.45 -19.75 -2.88
N ILE A 183 11.34 -20.49 -3.98
CA ILE A 183 10.08 -21.11 -4.41
C ILE A 183 9.70 -22.23 -3.40
N PRO A 184 8.51 -22.18 -2.78
CA PRO A 184 8.11 -23.16 -1.79
C PRO A 184 7.97 -24.54 -2.40
N THR A 185 8.45 -25.54 -1.67
CA THR A 185 8.26 -26.95 -2.01
C THR A 185 6.96 -27.52 -1.42
N ALA A 186 6.46 -26.91 -0.34
CA ALA A 186 5.25 -27.37 0.34
C ALA A 186 3.99 -26.79 -0.28
N ILE A 187 3.00 -27.65 -0.56
CA ILE A 187 1.70 -27.22 -1.11
C ILE A 187 0.94 -26.26 -0.17
N ALA A 188 1.17 -26.39 1.14
CA ALA A 188 0.58 -25.55 2.18
C ALA A 188 0.82 -24.05 1.92
N SER A 189 2.02 -23.67 1.50
CA SER A 189 2.37 -22.26 1.20
C SER A 189 1.47 -21.68 0.12
N TYR A 190 1.26 -22.43 -0.96
CA TYR A 190 0.41 -21.99 -2.08
C TYR A 190 -1.05 -21.94 -1.67
N THR A 191 -1.56 -22.96 -0.95
CA THR A 191 -2.96 -22.99 -0.51
C THR A 191 -3.27 -21.83 0.43
N SER A 192 -2.35 -21.47 1.33
CA SER A 192 -2.54 -20.35 2.25
C SER A 192 -2.63 -19.02 1.49
N ILE A 193 -1.69 -18.72 0.59
CA ILE A 193 -1.74 -17.49 -0.22
C ILE A 193 -2.99 -17.43 -1.11
N ILE A 194 -3.32 -18.53 -1.80
CA ILE A 194 -4.52 -18.61 -2.66
C ILE A 194 -5.78 -18.38 -1.83
N SER A 195 -5.85 -18.90 -0.60
CA SER A 195 -7.01 -18.68 0.27
C SER A 195 -7.23 -17.19 0.57
N PHE A 196 -6.16 -16.42 0.82
CA PHE A 196 -6.27 -14.98 1.03
C PHE A 196 -6.69 -14.22 -0.24
N TYR A 197 -6.23 -14.65 -1.43
CA TYR A 197 -6.75 -14.12 -2.70
C TYR A 197 -8.26 -14.36 -2.81
N VAL A 198 -8.70 -15.61 -2.62
CA VAL A 198 -10.11 -16.01 -2.75
C VAL A 198 -10.98 -15.25 -1.74
N ILE A 199 -10.60 -15.19 -0.47
CA ILE A 199 -11.36 -14.48 0.57
C ILE A 199 -11.50 -13.00 0.21
N SER A 200 -10.40 -12.34 -0.16
CA SER A 200 -10.40 -10.91 -0.50
C SER A 200 -11.26 -10.62 -1.73
N ILE A 201 -11.19 -11.47 -2.76
CA ILE A 201 -12.03 -11.39 -3.97
C ILE A 201 -13.51 -11.59 -3.62
N LEU A 202 -13.84 -12.60 -2.80
CA LEU A 202 -15.22 -12.87 -2.40
C LEU A 202 -15.83 -11.72 -1.61
N LEU A 203 -15.08 -11.13 -0.68
CA LEU A 203 -15.49 -9.94 0.07
C LEU A 203 -15.73 -8.76 -0.87
N LEU A 204 -14.85 -8.53 -1.84
CA LEU A 204 -15.05 -7.50 -2.87
C LEU A 204 -16.30 -7.76 -3.70
N ILE A 205 -16.47 -8.96 -4.26
CA ILE A 205 -17.62 -9.31 -5.10
C ILE A 205 -18.94 -9.07 -4.36
N LYS A 206 -19.02 -9.48 -3.09
CA LYS A 206 -20.21 -9.33 -2.25
C LYS A 206 -20.44 -7.90 -1.72
N SER A 207 -19.39 -7.08 -1.65
CA SER A 207 -19.52 -5.68 -1.22
C SER A 207 -20.36 -4.84 -2.19
N ASN A 208 -20.98 -3.78 -1.67
CA ASN A 208 -21.88 -2.92 -2.44
C ASN A 208 -21.13 -2.03 -3.42
N LYS A 209 -21.77 -1.73 -4.56
CA LYS A 209 -21.25 -0.71 -5.48
C LYS A 209 -21.43 0.68 -4.86
N THR A 210 -20.53 1.58 -5.16
CA THR A 210 -20.50 2.95 -4.65
C THR A 210 -20.75 3.94 -5.79
N THR A 211 -21.35 5.09 -5.48
CA THR A 211 -21.44 6.21 -6.41
C THR A 211 -20.05 6.79 -6.69
N THR A 212 -19.80 7.10 -7.95
CA THR A 212 -18.51 7.63 -8.45
C THR A 212 -18.65 9.12 -8.68
N GLU A 213 -18.90 9.87 -7.61
CA GLU A 213 -19.02 11.32 -7.67
C GLU A 213 -17.68 11.96 -7.27
N ILE A 214 -17.20 12.84 -8.14
CA ILE A 214 -15.96 13.59 -7.94
C ILE A 214 -16.33 15.02 -7.59
N ASN A 215 -15.88 15.46 -6.43
CA ASN A 215 -16.04 16.83 -5.95
C ASN A 215 -14.71 17.58 -6.00
N THR A 216 -14.79 18.90 -5.94
CA THR A 216 -13.61 19.73 -5.66
C THR A 216 -13.27 19.64 -4.19
N LEU A 217 -11.98 19.45 -3.89
CA LEU A 217 -11.48 19.34 -2.53
C LEU A 217 -11.71 20.66 -1.76
N LYS A 218 -12.28 20.57 -0.55
CA LYS A 218 -12.52 21.73 0.32
C LYS A 218 -11.23 22.46 0.72
N GLU A 219 -11.37 23.74 1.07
CA GLU A 219 -10.24 24.59 1.47
C GLU A 219 -9.57 24.17 2.77
N ASP A 220 -10.32 23.53 3.68
CA ASP A 220 -9.83 23.01 4.96
C ASP A 220 -9.16 21.63 4.87
N SER A 221 -9.05 21.07 3.66
CA SER A 221 -8.36 19.81 3.41
C SER A 221 -6.86 19.97 3.23
N TYR A 222 -6.11 18.87 3.33
CA TYR A 222 -4.68 18.89 3.03
C TYR A 222 -4.41 19.40 1.61
N SER A 223 -3.35 20.20 1.49
CA SER A 223 -2.96 20.88 0.25
C SER A 223 -1.58 20.42 -0.22
N ILE A 224 -1.19 20.85 -1.43
CA ILE A 224 0.17 20.66 -1.96
C ILE A 224 1.23 21.22 -0.99
N THR A 225 0.94 22.35 -0.35
CA THR A 225 1.83 22.96 0.65
C THR A 225 2.05 22.05 1.86
N ASP A 226 1.03 21.31 2.29
CA ASP A 226 1.16 20.35 3.38
C ASP A 226 1.99 19.13 2.94
N LEU A 227 1.80 18.64 1.71
CA LEU A 227 2.63 17.57 1.15
C LEU A 227 4.11 17.98 1.10
N ILE A 228 4.42 19.22 0.67
CA ILE A 228 5.79 19.74 0.67
C ILE A 228 6.36 19.75 2.10
N LYS A 229 5.59 20.20 3.10
CA LYS A 229 6.03 20.17 4.51
C LYS A 229 6.33 18.75 4.98
N PHE A 230 5.46 17.79 4.66
CA PHE A 230 5.69 16.38 4.97
C PHE A 230 6.96 15.84 4.31
N MET A 231 7.21 16.16 3.05
CA MET A 231 8.44 15.77 2.36
C MET A 231 9.70 16.36 3.01
N VAL A 232 9.67 17.64 3.39
CA VAL A 232 10.78 18.29 4.09
C VAL A 232 11.05 17.61 5.43
N ILE A 233 10.00 17.30 6.20
CA ILE A 233 10.12 16.55 7.46
C ILE A 233 10.74 15.17 7.21
N THR A 234 10.29 14.43 6.19
CA THR A 234 10.85 13.12 5.84
C THR A 234 12.33 13.23 5.48
N VAL A 235 12.74 14.19 4.64
CA VAL A 235 14.16 14.39 4.30
C VAL A 235 14.99 14.66 5.56
N ILE A 236 14.57 15.59 6.42
CA ILE A 236 15.29 15.91 7.65
C ILE A 236 15.41 14.68 8.54
N THR A 237 14.31 13.96 8.74
CA THR A 237 14.27 12.81 9.66
C THR A 237 15.02 11.59 9.13
N VAL A 238 15.07 11.38 7.80
CA VAL A 238 15.92 10.36 7.18
C VAL A 238 17.40 10.67 7.42
N ASN A 239 17.81 11.93 7.25
CA ASN A 239 19.19 12.33 7.51
C ASN A 239 19.54 12.15 8.99
N ILE A 240 18.66 12.55 9.92
CA ILE A 240 18.85 12.27 11.35
C ILE A 240 18.96 10.76 11.58
N ALA A 241 18.09 9.95 10.99
CA ALA A 241 18.13 8.50 11.17
C ALA A 241 19.44 7.87 10.69
N CYS A 242 20.04 8.39 9.61
CA CYS A 242 21.35 7.96 9.12
C CYS A 242 22.50 8.33 10.08
N LEU A 243 22.38 9.42 10.84
CA LEU A 243 23.41 9.87 11.79
C LEU A 243 23.45 9.05 13.08
N ILE A 244 22.35 8.36 13.44
CA ILE A 244 22.24 7.55 14.66
C ILE A 244 21.73 6.12 14.38
N PRO A 245 22.48 5.28 13.63
CA PRO A 245 22.00 3.98 13.14
C PRO A 245 21.51 3.02 14.22
N ASP A 246 22.16 2.96 15.38
CA ASP A 246 21.80 2.04 16.47
C ASP A 246 20.41 2.39 17.05
N ILE A 247 20.19 3.68 17.33
CA ILE A 247 18.90 4.19 17.81
C ILE A 247 17.83 3.98 16.73
N SER A 248 18.15 4.31 15.48
CA SER A 248 17.26 4.14 14.33
C SER A 248 16.84 2.68 14.13
N THR A 249 17.74 1.73 14.36
CA THR A 249 17.44 0.30 14.28
C THR A 249 16.48 -0.14 15.38
N GLY A 250 16.65 0.38 16.60
CA GLY A 250 15.69 0.15 17.70
C GLY A 250 14.30 0.71 17.38
N ILE A 251 14.23 1.95 16.88
CA ILE A 251 12.98 2.58 16.44
C ILE A 251 12.34 1.79 15.30
N LEU A 252 13.13 1.35 14.33
CA LEU A 252 12.68 0.53 13.20
C LEU A 252 12.01 -0.76 13.69
N ALA A 253 12.63 -1.48 14.62
CA ALA A 253 12.08 -2.72 15.16
C ALA A 253 10.74 -2.50 15.88
N ILE A 254 10.65 -1.46 16.73
CA ILE A 254 9.40 -1.09 17.42
C ILE A 254 8.32 -0.70 16.41
N THR A 255 8.70 0.08 15.40
CA THR A 255 7.78 0.52 14.34
C THR A 255 7.28 -0.69 13.57
N TYR A 256 8.17 -1.58 13.13
CA TYR A 256 7.82 -2.80 12.41
C TYR A 256 6.79 -3.64 13.16
N LEU A 257 7.04 -3.92 14.46
CA LEU A 257 6.08 -4.65 15.30
C LEU A 257 4.74 -3.92 15.45
N SER A 258 4.79 -2.59 15.61
CA SER A 258 3.59 -1.76 15.70
C SER A 258 2.77 -1.82 14.40
N LEU A 259 3.43 -1.83 13.23
CA LEU A 259 2.77 -1.97 11.94
C LEU A 259 2.18 -3.37 11.74
N THR A 260 2.85 -4.42 12.22
CA THR A 260 2.32 -5.79 12.23
C THR A 260 0.98 -5.86 12.96
N PHE A 261 0.95 -5.29 14.17
CA PHE A 261 -0.24 -5.29 15.01
C PHE A 261 -1.35 -4.40 14.42
N MET A 262 -0.99 -3.18 14.00
CA MET A 262 -1.93 -2.25 13.39
C MET A 262 -2.52 -2.80 12.08
N GLY A 263 -1.71 -3.43 11.23
CA GLY A 263 -2.17 -4.09 10.00
C GLY A 263 -3.21 -5.17 10.30
N THR A 264 -2.95 -6.00 11.30
CA THR A 264 -3.90 -7.04 11.74
C THR A 264 -5.22 -6.46 12.24
N ILE A 265 -5.16 -5.39 13.05
CA ILE A 265 -6.35 -4.69 13.54
C ILE A 265 -7.14 -4.09 12.38
N ILE A 266 -6.49 -3.34 11.49
CA ILE A 266 -7.15 -2.71 10.34
C ILE A 266 -7.81 -3.77 9.48
N SER A 267 -7.10 -4.85 9.14
CA SER A 267 -7.64 -5.96 8.35
C SER A 267 -8.90 -6.55 8.99
N THR A 268 -8.86 -6.81 10.30
CA THR A 268 -9.98 -7.36 11.05
C THR A 268 -11.19 -6.43 11.04
N ILE A 269 -10.98 -5.13 11.28
CA ILE A 269 -12.05 -4.12 11.26
C ILE A 269 -12.67 -4.04 9.86
N ILE A 270 -11.85 -3.98 8.80
CA ILE A 270 -12.35 -3.90 7.42
C ILE A 270 -13.13 -5.15 7.04
N VAL A 271 -12.63 -6.35 7.37
CA VAL A 271 -13.35 -7.60 7.11
C VAL A 271 -14.67 -7.62 7.86
N TYR A 272 -14.68 -7.23 9.14
CA TYR A 272 -15.90 -7.15 9.94
C TYR A 272 -16.92 -6.18 9.34
N ASP A 273 -16.50 -4.97 8.96
CA ASP A 273 -17.38 -3.95 8.40
C ASP A 273 -17.99 -4.41 7.06
N VAL A 274 -17.19 -5.03 6.20
CA VAL A 274 -17.68 -5.57 4.92
C VAL A 274 -18.65 -6.72 5.16
N LEU A 275 -18.37 -7.65 6.08
CA LEU A 275 -19.27 -8.73 6.43
C LEU A 275 -20.59 -8.23 7.03
N LYS A 276 -20.53 -7.20 7.89
CA LYS A 276 -21.71 -6.55 8.46
C LYS A 276 -22.58 -5.93 7.37
N GLN A 277 -21.98 -5.22 6.41
CA GLN A 277 -22.70 -4.64 5.26
C GLN A 277 -23.35 -5.71 4.37
N ILE A 278 -22.69 -6.86 4.19
CA ILE A 278 -23.24 -7.99 3.42
C ILE A 278 -24.44 -8.59 4.16
N SER A 279 -24.35 -8.74 5.48
CA SER A 279 -25.43 -9.31 6.30
C SER A 279 -26.68 -8.43 6.28
N THR A 280 -26.54 -7.12 6.48
CA THR A 280 -27.69 -6.19 6.46
C THR A 280 -28.40 -6.15 5.11
N LYS A 281 -27.65 -6.27 4.01
CA LYS A 281 -28.23 -6.36 2.66
C LYS A 281 -29.11 -7.59 2.47
N ASN A 282 -28.72 -8.74 3.02
CA ASN A 282 -29.47 -9.98 2.88
C ASN A 282 -30.75 -10.01 3.71
N MET A 283 -30.86 -9.17 4.75
CA MET A 283 -32.07 -9.06 5.57
C MET A 283 -33.10 -8.07 5.01
N GLY A 284 -32.68 -7.18 4.11
CA GLY A 284 -33.56 -6.17 3.48
C GLY A 284 -34.14 -6.59 2.12
N ASN A 285 -33.80 -7.78 1.63
CA ASN A 285 -34.34 -8.41 0.43
C ASN A 285 -35.23 -9.59 0.81
#